data_AF-A0A6L4YLI4-F1
#
_entry.id   AF-A0A6L4YLI4-F1
#
_cell.length_a   1.000
_cell.length_b   1.000
_cell.length_c   1.000
_cell.angle_alpha   90.00
_cell.angle_beta   90.00
_cell.angle_gamma   90.00
#
_symmetry.space_group_name_H-M   'P 1'
#
loop_
_entity.id
_entity.type
_entity.pdbx_description
1 polymer ?
#
loop_
_entity_poly.entity_id
_entity_poly.type
_entity_poly.pdbx_seq_one_letter_code
_entity_poly.pdbx_strand_id
1 'polypeptide(L)'
;MLAVTSTTSANTITGWIRAIIGAHKKTPHDLVNEINEALSEVDRLRAERNTLVHGLWVTIGPENSAIVQTTNLGRDEIIKELVVTAADLHELINDTLEVGSTLRALVKNIVPLG
;
A
#
# COMPACT_ATOMS: atom_id res chain seq x y z
N MET A 1 18.67 40.29 31.94
CA MET A 1 17.28 40.60 31.59
C MET A 1 16.82 39.63 30.51
N LEU A 2 16.02 38.63 30.89
CA LEU A 2 15.08 37.93 30.02
C LEU A 2 14.08 37.23 30.96
N ALA A 3 12.92 37.86 31.16
CA ALA A 3 11.84 37.30 31.96
C ALA A 3 10.94 36.50 31.01
N VAL A 4 11.00 35.17 31.08
CA VAL A 4 10.07 34.28 30.37
C VAL A 4 9.02 33.80 31.36
N THR A 5 7.93 34.54 31.47
CA THR A 5 6.67 34.05 32.02
C THR A 5 5.53 34.71 31.27
N SER A 6 4.99 34.03 30.25
CA SER A 6 3.67 34.36 29.71
C SER A 6 2.74 33.16 29.91
N THR A 7 1.91 33.27 30.93
CA THR A 7 0.79 32.37 31.20
C THR A 7 -0.20 32.45 30.03
N THR A 8 -0.23 31.41 29.20
CA THR A 8 -1.16 31.32 28.07
C THR A 8 -2.61 31.32 28.58
N SER A 9 -3.48 32.14 27.97
CA SER A 9 -4.88 32.26 28.43
C SER A 9 -5.68 30.98 28.16
N ALA A 10 -6.67 30.68 29.00
CA ALA A 10 -7.57 29.54 28.82
C ALA A 10 -8.29 29.56 27.46
N ASN A 11 -8.57 30.76 26.92
CA ASN A 11 -9.16 30.91 25.59
C ASN A 11 -8.22 30.48 24.46
N THR A 12 -6.91 30.70 24.63
CA THR A 12 -5.88 30.26 23.66
C THR A 12 -5.76 28.74 23.65
N ILE A 13 -5.76 28.12 24.85
CA ILE A 13 -5.75 26.65 25.01
C ILE A 13 -7.01 26.05 24.37
N THR A 14 -8.18 26.64 24.62
CA THR A 14 -9.44 26.18 24.02
C THR A 14 -9.45 26.34 22.49
N GLY A 15 -8.79 27.38 21.97
CA GLY A 15 -8.57 27.58 20.53
C GLY A 15 -7.70 26.49 19.91
N TRP A 16 -6.62 26.08 20.58
CA TRP A 16 -5.76 24.97 20.13
C TRP A 16 -6.48 23.63 20.18
N ILE A 17 -7.25 23.38 21.24
CA ILE A 17 -8.07 22.16 21.36
C ILE A 17 -9.08 22.09 20.21
N ARG A 18 -9.71 23.21 19.84
CA ARG A 18 -10.65 23.26 18.70
C ARG A 18 -9.94 23.10 17.35
N ALA A 19 -8.73 23.65 17.21
CA ALA A 19 -7.89 23.47 16.03
C ALA A 19 -7.40 22.01 15.87
N ILE A 20 -7.08 21.32 16.97
CA ILE A 20 -6.69 19.90 17.00
C ILE A 20 -7.90 19.00 16.73
N ILE A 21 -9.06 19.30 17.32
CA ILE A 21 -10.31 18.54 17.08
C ILE A 21 -10.79 18.71 15.63
N GLY A 22 -10.61 19.89 15.03
CA GLY A 22 -10.80 20.11 13.59
C GLY A 22 -9.75 19.44 12.70
N ALA A 23 -8.60 19.06 13.26
CA ALA A 23 -7.47 18.50 12.53
C ALA A 23 -7.41 16.96 12.52
N HIS A 24 -8.30 16.23 13.20
CA HIS A 24 -8.11 14.78 13.42
C HIS A 24 -9.36 13.89 13.39
N LYS A 25 -10.27 14.11 12.43
CA LYS A 25 -11.13 13.02 11.95
C LYS A 25 -10.97 12.93 10.45
N LYS A 26 -10.44 11.80 9.95
CA LYS A 26 -10.47 11.48 8.51
C LYS A 26 -11.88 11.75 8.05
N THR A 27 -12.01 12.67 7.10
CA THR A 27 -13.31 12.91 6.50
C THR A 27 -13.73 11.60 5.82
N PRO A 28 -15.04 11.34 5.66
CA PRO A 28 -15.49 10.16 4.92
C PRO A 28 -14.83 10.06 3.54
N HIS A 29 -14.44 11.18 2.95
CA HIS A 29 -13.69 11.26 1.70
C HIS A 29 -12.25 10.74 1.83
N ASP A 30 -11.52 11.11 2.89
CA ASP A 30 -10.15 10.62 3.13
C ASP A 30 -10.12 9.10 3.30
N LEU A 31 -11.11 8.56 4.02
CA LEU A 31 -11.26 7.13 4.20
C LEU A 31 -11.55 6.40 2.88
N VAL A 32 -12.42 6.96 2.04
CA VAL A 32 -12.73 6.39 0.71
C VAL A 32 -11.49 6.39 -0.19
N ASN A 33 -10.69 7.45 -0.14
CA ASN A 33 -9.42 7.51 -0.89
C ASN A 33 -8.44 6.43 -0.42
N GLU A 34 -8.24 6.28 0.89
CA GLU A 34 -7.35 5.25 1.43
C GLU A 34 -7.81 3.82 1.10
N ILE A 35 -9.13 3.58 1.09
CA ILE A 35 -9.69 2.29 0.65
C ILE A 35 -9.39 2.09 -0.85
N ASN A 36 -9.60 3.10 -1.68
CA ASN A 36 -9.35 3.00 -3.12
C ASN A 36 -7.87 2.79 -3.42
N GLU A 37 -6.97 3.46 -2.70
CA GLU A 37 -5.52 3.26 -2.82
C GLU A 37 -5.13 1.83 -2.43
N ALA A 38 -5.62 1.33 -1.29
CA ALA A 38 -5.37 -0.04 -0.87
C ALA A 38 -5.93 -1.08 -1.87
N LEU A 39 -7.12 -0.84 -2.44
CA LEU A 39 -7.71 -1.72 -3.47
C LEU A 39 -6.93 -1.67 -4.79
N SER A 40 -6.45 -0.49 -5.18
CA SER A 40 -5.62 -0.33 -6.38
C SER A 40 -4.31 -1.10 -6.24
N GLU A 41 -3.74 -1.11 -5.03
CA GLU A 41 -2.54 -1.88 -4.73
C GLU A 41 -2.82 -3.39 -4.72
N VAL A 42 -3.96 -3.84 -4.18
CA VAL A 42 -4.41 -5.24 -4.31
C VAL A 42 -4.50 -5.66 -5.79
N ASP A 43 -5.08 -4.82 -6.64
CA ASP A 43 -5.23 -5.12 -8.07
C ASP A 43 -3.86 -5.18 -8.77
N ARG A 44 -2.93 -4.28 -8.43
CA ARG A 44 -1.54 -4.31 -8.91
C ARG A 44 -0.87 -5.64 -8.55
N LEU A 45 -0.87 -6.00 -7.26
CA LEU A 45 -0.27 -7.23 -6.76
C LEU A 45 -0.91 -8.48 -7.37
N ARG A 46 -2.23 -8.46 -7.58
CA ARG A 46 -2.94 -9.54 -8.27
C ARG A 46 -2.49 -9.69 -9.72
N ALA A 47 -2.33 -8.59 -10.45
CA ALA A 47 -1.87 -8.62 -11.84
C ALA A 47 -0.43 -9.14 -11.94
N GLU A 48 0.44 -8.72 -11.02
CA GLU A 48 1.82 -9.20 -10.92
C GLU A 48 1.88 -10.69 -10.59
N ARG A 49 1.18 -11.15 -9.55
CA ARG A 49 1.07 -12.56 -9.21
C ARG A 49 0.53 -13.39 -10.37
N ASN A 50 -0.50 -12.90 -11.07
CA ASN A 50 -1.04 -13.59 -12.24
C ASN A 50 0.00 -13.72 -13.37
N THR A 51 0.80 -12.68 -13.60
CA THR A 51 1.91 -12.72 -14.56
C THR A 51 2.91 -13.81 -14.19
N LEU A 52 3.25 -13.92 -12.91
CA LEU A 52 4.19 -14.93 -12.41
C LEU A 52 3.62 -16.35 -12.45
N VAL A 53 2.36 -16.55 -12.05
CA VAL A 53 1.72 -17.87 -12.00
C VAL A 53 1.42 -18.44 -13.39
N HIS A 54 1.07 -17.57 -14.35
CA HIS A 54 0.69 -17.99 -15.70
C HIS A 54 1.79 -17.73 -16.75
N GLY A 55 2.90 -17.11 -16.34
CA GLY A 55 4.04 -16.89 -17.22
C GLY A 55 4.83 -18.16 -17.48
N LEU A 56 5.47 -18.22 -18.64
CA LEU A 56 6.47 -19.20 -18.98
C LEU A 56 7.81 -18.80 -18.36
N TRP A 57 8.37 -19.68 -17.52
CA TRP A 57 9.63 -19.43 -16.82
C TRP A 57 10.81 -20.04 -17.58
N VAL A 58 11.80 -19.20 -17.89
CA VAL A 58 13.07 -19.60 -18.49
C VAL A 58 14.19 -19.17 -17.56
N THR A 59 14.84 -20.13 -16.90
CA THR A 59 15.98 -19.86 -16.02
C THR A 59 17.13 -19.25 -16.83
N ILE A 60 17.71 -18.16 -16.33
CA ILE A 60 18.85 -17.51 -16.98
C ILE A 60 20.08 -17.54 -16.09
N GLY A 61 21.19 -18.01 -16.65
CA GLY A 61 22.50 -17.96 -16.01
C GLY A 61 22.63 -18.79 -14.72
N PRO A 62 23.71 -18.58 -13.96
CA PRO A 62 24.05 -19.43 -12.82
C PRO A 62 23.34 -19.11 -11.50
N GLU A 63 22.59 -18.01 -11.35
CA GLU A 63 22.05 -17.63 -10.03
C GLU A 63 20.63 -17.03 -10.06
N ASN A 64 19.69 -17.75 -9.43
CA ASN A 64 18.39 -17.32 -8.86
C ASN A 64 17.58 -16.28 -9.64
N SER A 65 17.68 -16.28 -10.96
CA SER A 65 16.96 -15.40 -11.86
C SER A 65 16.34 -16.18 -13.02
N ALA A 66 15.19 -15.71 -13.45
CA ALA A 66 14.45 -16.30 -14.54
C ALA A 66 13.78 -15.20 -15.36
N ILE A 67 13.69 -15.43 -16.66
CA ILE A 67 12.82 -14.66 -17.52
C ILE A 67 11.42 -15.24 -17.41
N VAL A 68 10.43 -14.40 -17.14
CA VAL A 68 9.01 -14.74 -17.15
C VAL A 68 8.36 -14.10 -18.36
N GLN A 69 7.87 -14.94 -19.27
CA GLN A 69 7.23 -14.51 -20.50
C GLN A 69 5.72 -14.76 -20.42
N THR A 70 4.93 -13.76 -20.76
CA THR A 70 3.48 -13.92 -20.93
C THR A 70 3.19 -14.06 -22.42
N THR A 71 2.41 -15.07 -22.79
CA THR A 71 1.93 -15.28 -24.16
C THR A 71 0.41 -15.13 -24.21
N ASN A 72 -0.11 -14.76 -25.38
CA ASN A 72 -1.54 -14.72 -25.60
C ASN A 72 -2.05 -16.13 -25.96
N LEU A 73 -3.13 -16.60 -25.35
CA LEU A 73 -3.69 -17.94 -25.61
C LEU A 73 -4.11 -18.16 -27.08
N GLY A 74 -4.19 -17.11 -27.91
CA GLY A 74 -4.51 -17.19 -29.34
C GLY A 74 -3.38 -16.84 -30.32
N ARG A 75 -2.18 -16.47 -29.83
CA ARG A 75 -1.02 -16.12 -30.68
C ARG A 75 0.27 -16.46 -29.93
N ASP A 76 1.24 -17.06 -30.62
CA ASP A 76 2.56 -17.41 -30.07
C ASP A 76 3.47 -16.18 -29.79
N GLU A 77 2.91 -14.97 -29.82
CA GLU A 77 3.62 -13.73 -29.55
C GLU A 77 3.81 -13.54 -28.04
N ILE A 78 5.04 -13.28 -27.62
CA ILE A 78 5.35 -12.83 -26.26
C ILE A 78 4.81 -11.41 -26.11
N ILE A 79 3.83 -11.23 -25.23
CA ILE A 79 3.18 -9.94 -24.98
C ILE A 79 3.84 -9.18 -23.82
N LYS A 80 4.60 -9.88 -22.98
CA LYS A 80 5.34 -9.29 -21.86
C LYS A 80 6.50 -10.18 -21.48
N GLU A 81 7.63 -9.58 -21.19
CA GLU A 81 8.84 -10.26 -20.72
C GLU A 81 9.41 -9.51 -19.52
N LEU A 82 9.77 -10.24 -18.47
CA LEU A 82 10.28 -9.71 -17.21
C LEU A 82 11.44 -10.58 -16.73
N VAL A 83 12.47 -9.96 -16.18
CA VAL A 83 13.47 -10.68 -15.39
C VAL A 83 13.00 -10.68 -13.94
N VAL A 84 12.94 -11.86 -13.34
CA VAL A 84 12.47 -12.09 -11.98
C VAL A 84 13.55 -12.81 -11.20
N THR A 85 13.88 -12.28 -10.04
CA THR A 85 14.83 -12.83 -9.08
C THR A 85 14.11 -13.37 -7.84
N ALA A 86 14.83 -14.16 -7.03
CA ALA A 86 14.31 -14.56 -5.73
C ALA A 86 14.01 -13.35 -4.81
N ALA A 87 14.71 -12.23 -4.95
CA ALA A 87 14.45 -11.02 -4.16
C ALA A 87 13.09 -10.40 -4.53
N ASP A 88 12.79 -10.31 -5.82
CA ASP A 88 11.51 -9.78 -6.32
C ASP A 88 10.31 -10.60 -5.81
N LEU A 89 10.48 -11.93 -5.71
CA LEU A 89 9.45 -12.80 -5.12
C LEU A 89 9.24 -12.54 -3.63
N HIS A 90 10.30 -12.27 -2.87
CA HIS A 90 10.17 -11.93 -1.46
C HIS A 90 9.53 -10.56 -1.26
N GLU A 91 9.88 -9.58 -2.11
CA GLU A 91 9.25 -8.26 -2.11
C GLU A 91 7.75 -8.37 -2.37
N LEU A 92 7.33 -9.12 -3.40
CA LEU A 92 5.90 -9.32 -3.69
C LEU A 92 5.12 -9.96 -2.52
N ILE A 93 5.75 -10.89 -1.79
CA ILE A 93 5.16 -11.48 -0.58
C ILE A 93 5.02 -10.42 0.52
N ASN A 94 6.07 -9.62 0.74
CA ASN A 94 6.05 -8.56 1.74
C ASN A 94 4.99 -7.50 1.43
N ASP A 95 4.91 -7.03 0.19
CA ASP A 95 3.89 -6.08 -0.27
C ASP A 95 2.47 -6.62 -0.02
N THR A 96 2.25 -7.91 -0.32
CA THR A 96 0.95 -8.57 -0.08
C THR A 96 0.59 -8.58 1.41
N LEU A 97 1.57 -8.86 2.27
CA LEU A 97 1.37 -8.85 3.73
C LEU A 97 1.11 -7.43 4.24
N GLU A 98 1.83 -6.44 3.72
CA GLU A 98 1.68 -5.03 4.09
C GLU A 98 0.28 -4.52 3.72
N VAL A 99 -0.17 -4.74 2.49
CA VAL A 99 -1.51 -4.35 2.04
C VAL A 99 -2.60 -5.04 2.89
N GLY A 100 -2.41 -6.31 3.22
CA GLY A 100 -3.31 -7.03 4.14
C GLY A 100 -3.36 -6.40 5.54
N SER A 101 -2.23 -5.88 6.02
CA SER A 101 -2.15 -5.16 7.29
C SER A 101 -2.85 -3.80 7.22
N THR A 102 -2.68 -3.06 6.12
CA THR A 102 -3.32 -1.77 5.85
C THR A 102 -4.83 -1.91 5.77
N LEU A 103 -5.33 -2.88 5.00
CA LEU A 103 -6.77 -3.17 4.90
C LEU A 103 -7.36 -3.54 6.28
N ARG A 104 -6.65 -4.33 7.08
CA ARG A 104 -7.08 -4.68 8.44
C ARG A 104 -7.15 -3.46 9.34
N ALA A 105 -6.19 -2.53 9.24
CA ALA A 105 -6.20 -1.28 9.99
C ALA A 105 -7.38 -0.39 9.57
N LEU A 106 -7.64 -0.29 8.26
CA LEU A 106 -8.78 0.45 7.72
C LEU A 106 -10.11 -0.11 8.25
N VAL A 107 -10.32 -1.43 8.17
CA VAL A 107 -11.55 -2.08 8.70
C VAL A 107 -11.75 -1.79 10.19
N LYS A 108 -10.69 -1.86 11.01
CA LYS A 108 -10.75 -1.53 12.44
C LYS A 108 -11.14 -0.08 12.71
N ASN A 109 -10.77 0.85 11.83
CA ASN A 109 -11.10 2.27 11.98
C ASN A 109 -12.54 2.60 11.55
N ILE A 110 -13.15 1.75 10.70
CA ILE A 110 -14.51 1.93 10.16
C ILE A 110 -15.56 1.28 11.04
N VAL A 111 -15.27 0.08 11.55
CA VAL A 111 -16.17 -0.68 12.41
C VAL A 111 -15.78 -0.43 13.86
N PRO A 112 -16.52 0.41 14.62
CA PRO A 112 -16.34 0.42 16.06
C PRO A 112 -16.74 -0.97 16.56
N LEU A 113 -15.77 -1.72 17.05
CA LEU A 113 -16.07 -2.92 17.85
C LEU A 113 -16.91 -2.41 19.04
N GLY A 114 -18.18 -2.81 19.05
CA GLY A 114 -19.12 -2.52 20.14
C GLY A 114 -18.65 -3.12 21.46
#